data_AF-A0A2V6RFN1-F1
#
_entry.id   AF-A0A2V6RFN1-F1
#
_cell.length_a   1.000
_cell.length_b   1.000
_cell.length_c   1.000
_cell.angle_alpha   90.00
_cell.angle_beta   90.00
_cell.angle_gamma   90.00
#
_symmetry.space_group_name_H-M   'P 1'
#
loop_
_entity.id
_entity.type
_entity.pdbx_description
1 polymer ?
#
loop_
_entity_poly.entity_id
_entity_poly.type
_entity_poly.pdbx_seq_one_letter_code
_entity_poly.pdbx_strand_id
1 'polypeptide(L)'
;MKTLSFALMVFGLVTAGAYAGEYLQTLKADCWVCSTPEAYDVALAEQRRGDGDLEELKRRLLAEKLCMFVDAGFVEKMMVPFAKVVERQGTKVKVTFTVEFRKRFEILHRQITRVTYAGWTEAANLVDKEIL
;
A
#
# COMPACT_ATOMS: atom_id res chain seq x y z
N MET A 1 5.86 -49.08 39.10
CA MET A 1 5.40 -48.67 37.76
C MET A 1 5.64 -47.18 37.61
N LYS A 2 6.56 -46.76 36.73
CA LYS A 2 6.85 -45.35 36.43
C LYS A 2 6.44 -45.09 34.98
N THR A 3 5.60 -44.09 34.81
CA THR A 3 5.05 -43.62 33.54
C THR A 3 6.15 -42.99 32.68
N LEU A 4 6.17 -43.30 31.38
CA LEU A 4 7.01 -42.64 30.38
C LEU A 4 6.09 -41.94 29.38
N SER A 5 5.94 -40.63 29.56
CA SER A 5 5.39 -39.73 28.56
C SER A 5 6.42 -39.51 27.46
N PHE A 6 6.02 -39.69 26.21
CA PHE A 6 6.77 -39.25 25.03
C PHE A 6 5.92 -38.21 24.30
N ALA A 7 6.23 -36.93 24.49
CA ALA A 7 5.70 -35.84 23.67
C ALA A 7 6.79 -35.44 22.67
N LEU A 8 6.61 -35.83 21.41
CA LEU A 8 7.48 -35.40 20.31
C LEU A 8 6.92 -34.08 19.76
N MET A 9 7.56 -32.96 20.12
CA MET A 9 7.24 -31.64 19.57
C MET A 9 8.19 -31.38 18.40
N VAL A 10 7.68 -31.53 17.17
CA VAL A 10 8.43 -31.22 15.95
C VAL A 10 8.34 -29.72 15.69
N PHE A 11 9.40 -28.99 16.01
CA PHE A 11 9.58 -27.61 15.58
C PHE A 11 10.03 -27.59 14.11
N GLY A 12 9.09 -27.37 13.20
CA GLY A 12 9.39 -27.01 11.82
C GLY A 12 9.92 -25.58 11.77
N LEU A 13 11.24 -25.43 11.66
CA LEU A 13 11.88 -24.16 11.31
C LEU A 13 11.62 -23.89 9.83
N VAL A 14 10.59 -23.08 9.54
CA VAL A 14 10.43 -22.46 8.23
C VAL A 14 11.45 -21.33 8.15
N THR A 15 12.62 -21.61 7.59
CA THR A 15 13.59 -20.59 7.21
C THR A 15 13.06 -19.85 5.99
N ALA A 16 12.28 -18.79 6.21
CA ALA A 16 12.00 -17.82 5.17
C ALA A 16 13.33 -17.18 4.74
N GLY A 17 13.83 -17.58 3.58
CA GLY A 17 15.02 -16.98 2.98
C GLY A 17 14.76 -15.50 2.72
N ALA A 18 15.45 -14.64 3.46
CA ALA A 18 15.55 -13.23 3.11
C ALA A 18 16.49 -13.12 1.91
N TYR A 19 15.92 -12.92 0.71
CA TYR A 19 16.70 -12.64 -0.48
C TYR A 19 17.24 -11.20 -0.41
N ALA A 20 18.57 -11.07 -0.45
CA ALA A 20 19.29 -9.81 -0.48
C ALA A 20 19.17 -9.17 -1.87
N GLY A 21 18.61 -7.96 -1.89
CA GLY A 21 18.29 -7.15 -3.06
C GLY A 21 16.98 -6.41 -2.82
N GLU A 22 16.89 -5.58 -1.77
CA GLU A 22 15.69 -4.79 -1.50
C GLU A 22 15.55 -3.70 -2.56
N TYR A 23 14.97 -4.04 -3.72
CA TYR A 23 14.33 -3.04 -4.57
C TYR A 23 13.23 -2.40 -3.72
N LEU A 24 13.39 -1.11 -3.39
CA LEU A 24 12.29 -0.38 -2.78
C LEU A 24 11.22 -0.21 -3.83
N GLN A 25 10.03 -0.72 -3.55
CA GLN A 25 8.89 -0.57 -4.45
C GLN A 25 8.16 0.72 -4.11
N THR A 26 7.67 1.43 -5.13
CA THR A 26 6.73 2.53 -4.97
C THR A 26 5.44 2.22 -5.73
N LEU A 27 4.42 3.06 -5.55
CA LEU A 27 3.19 2.97 -6.33
C LEU A 27 3.35 3.74 -7.64
N LYS A 28 2.82 3.16 -8.72
CA LYS A 28 2.58 3.88 -9.97
C LYS A 28 1.60 5.02 -9.70
N ALA A 29 1.78 6.15 -10.39
CA ALA A 29 0.77 7.19 -10.43
C ALA A 29 -0.52 6.69 -11.09
N ASP A 30 -1.62 7.35 -10.74
CA ASP A 30 -2.97 7.12 -11.26
C ASP A 30 -3.53 5.73 -10.96
N CYS A 31 -3.27 5.24 -9.73
CA CYS A 31 -3.80 3.97 -9.26
C CYS A 31 -4.68 4.13 -8.02
N TRP A 32 -5.59 3.18 -7.81
CA TRP A 32 -6.38 3.09 -6.59
C TRP A 32 -5.62 2.36 -5.48
N VAL A 33 -5.86 2.77 -4.24
CA VAL A 33 -5.54 2.04 -3.02
C VAL A 33 -6.81 2.00 -2.16
N CYS A 34 -7.32 0.81 -1.85
CA CYS A 34 -8.64 0.64 -1.26
C CYS A 34 -8.63 -0.11 0.08
N SER A 35 -9.70 0.02 0.87
CA SER A 35 -9.83 -0.62 2.18
C SER A 35 -9.91 -2.15 2.09
N THR A 36 -10.52 -2.67 1.03
CA THR A 36 -10.63 -4.11 0.74
C THR A 36 -10.33 -4.42 -0.74
N PRO A 37 -10.01 -5.68 -1.07
CA PRO A 37 -9.87 -6.15 -2.45
C PRO A 37 -11.13 -5.93 -3.30
N GLU A 38 -12.30 -6.14 -2.71
CA GLU A 38 -13.59 -6.01 -3.40
C GLU A 38 -13.90 -4.54 -3.73
N ALA A 39 -13.61 -3.62 -2.80
CA ALA A 39 -13.73 -2.18 -3.04
C ALA A 39 -12.82 -1.72 -4.19
N TYR A 40 -11.62 -2.33 -4.29
CA TYR A 40 -10.72 -2.08 -5.41
C TYR A 40 -11.29 -2.55 -6.75
N ASP A 41 -11.91 -3.72 -6.79
CA ASP A 41 -12.55 -4.24 -8.00
C ASP A 41 -13.73 -3.37 -8.45
N VAL A 42 -14.54 -2.89 -7.50
CA VAL A 42 -15.62 -1.94 -7.76
C VAL A 42 -15.07 -0.63 -8.34
N ALA A 43 -14.03 -0.05 -7.72
CA ALA A 43 -13.43 1.19 -8.21
C ALA A 43 -12.89 1.06 -9.64
N LEU A 44 -12.24 -0.07 -9.98
CA LEU A 44 -11.81 -0.34 -11.34
C LEU A 44 -12.96 -0.52 -12.31
N ALA A 45 -14.01 -1.25 -11.92
CA ALA A 45 -15.17 -1.47 -12.77
C ALA A 45 -15.89 -0.15 -13.09
N GLU A 46 -16.08 0.70 -12.10
CA GLU A 46 -16.71 2.01 -12.26
C GLU A 46 -15.86 2.96 -13.11
N GLN A 47 -14.54 3.01 -12.89
CA GLN A 47 -13.65 3.82 -13.74
C GLN A 47 -13.67 3.34 -15.19
N ARG A 48 -13.66 2.02 -15.44
CA ARG A 48 -13.69 1.44 -16.80
C ARG A 48 -15.01 1.67 -17.51
N ARG A 49 -16.12 1.70 -16.77
CA ARG A 49 -17.44 1.95 -17.32
C ARG A 49 -17.52 3.31 -18.02
N GLY A 50 -16.72 4.29 -17.58
CA GLY A 50 -16.56 5.57 -18.28
C GLY A 50 -17.81 6.46 -18.29
N ASP A 51 -18.87 6.06 -17.59
CA ASP A 51 -20.17 6.75 -17.57
C ASP A 51 -20.18 8.00 -16.66
N GLY A 52 -19.06 8.34 -16.00
CA GLY A 52 -19.01 9.42 -15.01
C GLY A 52 -17.68 10.17 -14.92
N ASP A 53 -17.71 11.33 -14.26
CA ASP A 53 -16.54 12.13 -13.95
C ASP A 53 -15.61 11.38 -12.97
N LEU A 54 -14.37 11.13 -13.38
CA LEU A 54 -13.36 10.49 -12.55
C LEU A 54 -13.14 11.25 -11.24
N GLU A 55 -13.21 12.59 -11.26
CA GLU A 55 -13.06 13.40 -10.04
C GLU A 55 -14.24 13.23 -9.08
N GLU A 56 -15.46 13.05 -9.59
CA GLU A 56 -16.61 12.68 -8.77
C GLU A 56 -16.43 11.30 -8.13
N LEU A 57 -15.98 10.31 -8.91
CA LEU A 57 -15.68 8.97 -8.39
C LEU A 57 -14.63 9.00 -7.28
N LYS A 58 -13.53 9.73 -7.49
CA LYS A 58 -12.47 9.94 -6.48
C LYS A 58 -13.02 10.56 -5.21
N ARG A 59 -13.81 11.64 -5.33
CA ARG A 59 -14.42 12.32 -4.17
C ARG A 59 -15.35 11.38 -3.40
N ARG A 60 -16.22 10.65 -4.11
CA ARG A 60 -17.19 9.73 -3.51
C ARG A 60 -16.49 8.59 -2.75
N LEU A 61 -15.59 7.87 -3.40
CA LEU A 61 -14.89 6.73 -2.77
C LEU A 61 -14.01 7.16 -1.59
N LEU A 62 -13.43 8.37 -1.65
CA LEU A 62 -12.68 8.94 -0.54
C LEU A 62 -13.58 9.32 0.63
N ALA A 63 -14.73 9.95 0.36
CA ALA A 63 -15.70 10.33 1.39
C ALA A 63 -16.26 9.11 2.13
N GLU A 64 -16.50 8.01 1.40
CA GLU A 64 -16.93 6.72 1.94
C GLU A 64 -15.78 5.92 2.61
N LYS A 65 -14.54 6.45 2.56
CA LYS A 65 -13.33 5.79 3.07
C LYS A 65 -13.06 4.41 2.44
N LEU A 66 -13.57 4.19 1.22
CA LEU A 66 -13.39 2.96 0.48
C LEU A 66 -12.07 2.95 -0.28
N CYS A 67 -11.75 4.04 -0.97
CA CYS A 67 -10.54 4.12 -1.76
C CYS A 67 -9.94 5.53 -1.74
N MET A 68 -8.63 5.57 -1.85
CA MET A 68 -7.89 6.76 -2.24
C MET A 68 -7.32 6.57 -3.64
N PHE A 69 -7.27 7.66 -4.40
CA PHE A 69 -6.57 7.68 -5.68
C PHE A 69 -5.17 8.24 -5.46
N VAL A 70 -4.15 7.50 -5.88
CA VAL A 70 -2.74 7.87 -5.76
C VAL A 70 -2.33 8.55 -7.06
N ASP A 71 -2.30 9.88 -7.05
CA ASP A 71 -1.80 10.68 -8.16
C ASP A 71 -0.27 10.85 -8.10
N ALA A 72 0.31 11.47 -9.13
CA ALA A 72 1.75 11.76 -9.18
C ALA A 72 2.25 12.59 -7.98
N GLY A 73 1.44 13.53 -7.48
CA GLY A 73 1.80 14.37 -6.33
C GLY A 73 1.89 13.59 -5.02
N PHE A 74 1.13 12.51 -4.86
CA PHE A 74 1.28 11.56 -3.77
C PHE A 74 2.57 10.74 -3.90
N VAL A 75 2.86 10.22 -5.10
CA VAL A 75 4.05 9.41 -5.37
C VAL A 75 5.34 10.21 -5.11
N GLU A 76 5.36 11.48 -5.51
CA GLU A 76 6.51 12.38 -5.27
C GLU A 76 6.78 12.64 -3.78
N LYS A 77 5.73 12.66 -2.95
CA LYS A 77 5.81 12.94 -1.51
C LYS A 77 5.94 11.68 -0.64
N MET A 78 5.99 10.50 -1.27
CA MET A 78 6.11 9.22 -0.60
C MET A 78 7.52 9.08 -0.01
N MET A 79 7.57 8.78 1.29
CA MET A 79 8.82 8.62 2.03
C MET A 79 9.39 7.21 1.88
N VAL A 80 10.71 7.08 1.90
CA VAL A 80 11.38 5.78 2.06
C VAL A 80 11.01 5.18 3.42
N PRO A 81 10.68 3.88 3.51
CA PRO A 81 10.49 2.93 2.41
C PRO A 81 9.18 3.23 1.65
N PHE A 82 9.28 3.44 0.33
CA PHE A 82 8.21 4.04 -0.48
C PHE A 82 6.88 3.32 -0.29
N ALA A 83 6.75 2.07 -0.73
CA ALA A 83 5.61 1.22 -0.47
C ALA A 83 6.09 -0.17 -0.02
N LYS A 84 5.49 -0.69 1.04
CA LYS A 84 5.78 -2.02 1.58
C LYS A 84 4.58 -2.93 1.40
N VAL A 85 4.77 -4.08 0.78
CA VAL A 85 3.75 -5.12 0.72
C VAL A 85 3.67 -5.81 2.09
N VAL A 86 2.47 -5.82 2.68
CA VAL A 86 2.21 -6.45 3.98
C VAL A 86 1.36 -7.71 3.85
N GLU A 87 0.60 -7.86 2.77
CA GLU A 87 -0.30 -9.00 2.53
C GLU A 87 -0.47 -9.22 1.03
N ARG A 88 -0.73 -10.47 0.60
CA ARG A 88 -0.99 -10.83 -0.80
C ARG A 88 -2.22 -11.71 -0.90
N GLN A 89 -3.10 -11.43 -1.85
CA GLN A 89 -4.28 -12.23 -2.17
C GLN A 89 -4.49 -12.26 -3.69
N GLY A 90 -4.14 -13.39 -4.32
CA GLY A 90 -4.17 -13.51 -5.77
C GLY A 90 -3.24 -12.48 -6.43
N THR A 91 -3.77 -11.67 -7.34
CA THR A 91 -3.04 -10.59 -8.02
C THR A 91 -2.97 -9.30 -7.19
N LYS A 92 -3.78 -9.20 -6.14
CA LYS A 92 -3.87 -8.01 -5.29
C LYS A 92 -2.92 -8.10 -4.11
N VAL A 93 -2.42 -6.94 -3.71
CA VAL A 93 -1.47 -6.77 -2.60
C VAL A 93 -1.97 -5.68 -1.68
N LYS A 94 -1.83 -5.91 -0.38
CA LYS A 94 -2.00 -4.87 0.63
C LYS A 94 -0.67 -4.18 0.84
N VAL A 95 -0.67 -2.87 0.71
CA VAL A 95 0.50 -2.02 0.82
C VAL A 95 0.38 -1.08 2.01
N THR A 96 1.51 -0.71 2.59
CA THR A 96 1.63 0.41 3.52
C THR A 96 2.67 1.40 3.01
N PHE A 97 2.37 2.70 3.10
CA PHE A 97 3.27 3.76 2.66
C PHE A 97 3.03 5.03 3.45
N THR A 98 4.09 5.85 3.61
CA THR A 98 4.02 7.12 4.33
C THR A 98 4.20 8.28 3.38
N VAL A 99 3.33 9.29 3.47
CA VAL A 99 3.39 10.52 2.66
C VAL A 99 3.71 11.69 3.55
N GLU A 100 4.69 12.51 3.15
CA GLU A 100 5.09 13.72 3.88
C GLU A 100 4.50 14.98 3.23
N PHE A 101 3.65 15.67 3.98
CA PHE A 101 3.10 16.97 3.61
C PHE A 101 3.90 18.07 4.32
N ARG A 102 4.47 18.98 3.53
CA ARG A 102 5.21 20.15 4.03
C ARG A 102 4.39 21.41 3.77
N LYS A 103 3.96 22.09 4.83
CA LYS A 103 3.31 23.40 4.75
C LYS A 103 4.27 24.49 5.23
N ARG A 104 4.52 25.49 4.38
CA ARG A 104 5.32 26.67 4.74
C ARG A 104 4.39 27.75 5.28
N PHE A 105 4.70 28.30 6.44
CA PHE A 105 3.96 29.43 7.03
C PHE A 105 4.68 30.76 6.84
N GLU A 106 6.01 30.77 6.99
CA GLU A 106 6.87 31.94 6.79
C GLU A 106 8.21 31.53 6.16
N ILE A 107 9.15 32.46 6.02
CA ILE A 107 10.44 32.19 5.36
C ILE A 107 11.15 30.99 6.00
N LEU A 108 11.12 30.86 7.33
CA LEU A 108 11.81 29.82 8.11
C LEU A 108 10.87 28.78 8.75
N HIS A 109 9.58 29.07 8.92
CA HIS A 109 8.65 28.18 9.61
C HIS A 109 8.00 27.16 8.65
N ARG A 110 8.24 25.87 8.91
CA ARG A 110 7.66 24.74 8.17
C ARG A 110 6.98 23.78 9.13
N GLN A 111 5.74 23.40 8.83
CA GLN A 111 5.09 22.26 9.45
C GLN A 111 5.21 21.04 8.55
N ILE A 112 5.64 19.93 9.14
CA ILE A 112 5.76 18.64 8.48
C ILE A 112 4.69 17.74 9.08
N THR A 113 3.83 17.18 8.24
CA THR A 113 2.83 16.18 8.60
C THR A 113 3.12 14.92 7.84
N ARG A 114 3.24 13.80 8.55
CA ARG A 114 3.44 12.47 7.96
C ARG A 114 2.20 11.63 8.18
N VAL A 115 1.68 11.05 7.11
CA VAL A 115 0.50 10.19 7.18
C VAL A 115 0.86 8.84 6.60
N THR A 116 0.61 7.78 7.38
CA THR A 116 0.79 6.40 6.94
C THR A 116 -0.55 5.86 6.46
N TYR A 117 -0.58 5.39 5.23
CA TYR A 117 -1.74 4.78 4.58
C TYR A 117 -1.53 3.28 4.49
N ALA A 118 -2.62 2.53 4.55
CA ALA A 118 -2.63 1.10 4.28
C ALA A 118 -3.87 0.73 3.45
N GLY A 119 -3.70 -0.09 2.42
CA GLY A 119 -4.81 -0.53 1.57
C GLY A 119 -4.38 -1.47 0.46
N TRP A 120 -5.35 -1.96 -0.30
CA TRP A 120 -5.24 -2.95 -1.36
C TRP A 120 -5.13 -2.31 -2.73
N THR A 121 -4.27 -2.88 -3.57
CA THR A 121 -4.11 -2.51 -4.98
C THR A 121 -3.66 -3.73 -5.81
N GLU A 122 -3.61 -3.63 -7.13
CA GLU A 122 -2.99 -4.66 -7.98
C GLU A 122 -1.46 -4.66 -7.82
N ALA A 123 -0.87 -5.86 -7.78
CA ALA A 123 0.60 -6.00 -7.72
C ALA A 123 1.30 -5.29 -8.88
N ALA A 124 0.65 -5.22 -10.05
CA ALA A 124 1.16 -4.53 -11.23
C ALA A 124 1.27 -3.00 -11.07
N ASN A 125 0.68 -2.42 -10.01
CA ASN A 125 0.85 -1.00 -9.69
C ASN A 125 2.11 -0.74 -8.86
N LEU A 126 2.85 -1.78 -8.45
CA LEU A 126 4.14 -1.63 -7.80
C LEU A 126 5.24 -1.54 -8.85
N VAL A 127 6.07 -0.51 -8.73
CA VAL A 127 7.22 -0.28 -9.60
C VAL A 127 8.47 -0.18 -8.74
N ASP A 128 9.55 -0.80 -9.22
CA ASP A 128 10.84 -0.72 -8.54
C ASP A 128 11.38 0.70 -8.67
N LYS A 129 11.87 1.24 -7.56
CA LYS A 129 12.45 2.58 -7.49
C LYS A 129 13.90 2.48 -7.06
N GLU A 130 14.78 2.82 -7.99
CA GLU A 130 16.20 3.01 -7.69
C GLU A 130 16.36 4.18 -6.73
N ILE A 131 17.11 3.96 -5.65
CA ILE A 131 17.56 5.03 -4.78
C ILE A 131 18.92 5.47 -5.34
N LEU A 132 18.94 6.63 -6.01
CA LEU A 132 20.18 7.30 -6.43
C LEU A 132 20.92 7.89 -5.23
#